data_AF-A0A2G9YUJ7-F1
#
_entry.id   AF-A0A2G9YUJ7-F1
#
_cell.length_a   1.000
_cell.length_b   1.000
_cell.length_c   1.000
_cell.angle_alpha   90.00
_cell.angle_beta   90.00
_cell.angle_gamma   90.00
#
_symmetry.space_group_name_H-M   'P 1'
#
loop_
_entity.id
_entity.type
_entity.pdbx_description
1 polymer ?
#
loop_
_entity_poly.entity_id
_entity_poly.type
_entity_poly.pdbx_seq_one_letter_code
_entity_poly.pdbx_strand_id
1 'polypeptide(L)'
;MKSGEISAGSFILTTGGRSYPEMGSNPSVSAMPKALRADGKGYEWAEEMGHKIIKIRPILTPIEIREDWVRNLQGLSLENVRVAIFQKNKKQDSRIGEILFTHFGLSGPLILDLSKKIGELLETGEVVLK
;
A
#
# COMPACT_ATOMS: atom_id res chain seq x y z
N MET A 1 12.50 -17.96 -20.18
CA MET A 1 12.18 -17.25 -21.44
C MET A 1 13.40 -17.37 -22.35
N LYS A 2 13.24 -17.74 -23.62
CA LYS A 2 14.37 -17.71 -24.57
C LYS A 2 14.79 -16.26 -24.74
N SER A 3 16.07 -15.95 -24.56
CA SER A 3 16.63 -14.64 -24.89
C SER A 3 16.55 -14.46 -26.40
N GLY A 4 15.86 -13.41 -26.85
CA GLY A 4 15.68 -13.10 -28.26
C GLY A 4 14.95 -11.78 -28.42
N GLU A 5 15.13 -11.16 -29.57
CA GLU A 5 14.40 -9.96 -29.97
C GLU A 5 12.96 -10.33 -30.35
N ILE A 6 11.98 -9.54 -29.89
CA ILE A 6 10.57 -9.72 -30.21
C ILE A 6 10.11 -8.49 -30.99
N SER A 7 9.67 -8.69 -32.23
CA SER A 7 9.08 -7.65 -33.07
C SER A 7 7.56 -7.84 -33.19
N ALA A 8 6.81 -6.77 -33.00
CA ALA A 8 5.35 -6.75 -33.16
C ALA A 8 4.90 -5.35 -33.58
N GLY A 9 3.73 -5.25 -34.23
CA GLY A 9 3.14 -3.95 -34.57
C GLY A 9 2.61 -3.18 -33.35
N SER A 10 2.32 -3.89 -32.25
CA SER A 10 1.81 -3.33 -31.00
C SER A 10 2.30 -4.14 -29.80
N PHE A 11 2.44 -3.47 -28.66
CA PHE A 11 2.79 -4.08 -27.38
C PHE A 11 1.77 -3.66 -26.30
N ILE A 12 1.52 -4.56 -25.33
CA ILE A 12 0.69 -4.27 -24.16
C ILE A 12 1.55 -4.43 -22.91
N LEU A 13 1.58 -3.40 -22.06
CA LEU A 13 2.32 -3.43 -20.80
C LEU A 13 1.40 -3.85 -19.65
N THR A 14 1.68 -5.00 -19.04
CA THR A 14 0.91 -5.55 -17.90
C THR A 14 1.82 -5.95 -16.74
N THR A 15 2.76 -5.08 -16.37
CA THR A 15 3.81 -5.36 -15.38
C THR A 15 3.38 -5.25 -13.91
N GLY A 16 2.12 -4.88 -13.64
CA GLY A 16 1.63 -4.63 -12.29
C GLY A 16 2.24 -3.39 -11.62
N GLY A 17 2.15 -3.33 -10.30
CA GLY A 17 2.61 -2.19 -9.48
C GLY A 17 3.98 -2.37 -8.83
N ARG A 18 4.14 -1.82 -7.62
CA ARG A 18 5.33 -1.99 -6.75
C ARG A 18 5.02 -2.67 -5.41
N SER A 19 3.78 -3.07 -5.17
CA SER A 19 3.40 -3.79 -3.95
C SER A 19 4.01 -5.18 -3.94
N TYR A 20 4.49 -5.64 -2.78
CA TYR A 20 5.12 -6.95 -2.59
C TYR A 20 6.23 -7.26 -3.64
N PRO A 21 7.31 -6.46 -3.70
CA PRO A 21 8.43 -6.75 -4.60
C PRO A 21 9.07 -8.13 -4.29
N GLU A 22 8.94 -8.56 -3.03
CA GLU A 22 9.36 -9.85 -2.49
C GLU A 22 8.39 -11.01 -2.75
N MET A 23 7.28 -10.82 -3.45
CA MET A 23 6.51 -11.95 -3.97
C MET A 23 7.28 -12.69 -5.09
N GLY A 24 8.54 -12.33 -5.32
CA GLY A 24 9.56 -13.17 -5.94
C GLY A 24 10.78 -13.53 -5.05
N SER A 25 10.78 -13.19 -3.76
CA SER A 25 11.89 -13.39 -2.81
C SER A 25 11.53 -14.32 -1.65
N ASN A 26 10.25 -14.49 -1.32
CA ASN A 26 9.79 -15.42 -0.28
C ASN A 26 9.98 -16.89 -0.76
N PRO A 27 10.57 -17.83 -0.01
CA PRO A 27 10.97 -19.15 -0.55
C PRO A 27 9.84 -19.96 -1.21
N SER A 28 8.58 -19.82 -0.80
CA SER A 28 7.42 -20.46 -1.47
C SER A 28 7.01 -19.81 -2.81
N VAL A 29 7.47 -18.59 -3.10
CA VAL A 29 7.30 -17.86 -4.39
C VAL A 29 8.64 -17.47 -5.02
N SER A 30 9.76 -17.98 -4.51
CA SER A 30 11.10 -17.81 -5.11
C SER A 30 11.19 -18.45 -6.50
N ALA A 31 10.27 -19.37 -6.80
CA ALA A 31 10.07 -20.00 -8.11
C ALA A 31 9.28 -19.12 -9.10
N MET A 32 8.70 -17.99 -8.68
CA MET A 32 7.92 -17.13 -9.60
C MET A 32 8.88 -16.42 -10.56
N PRO A 33 8.73 -16.62 -11.89
CA PRO A 33 9.50 -15.93 -12.91
C PRO A 33 9.60 -14.44 -12.62
N LYS A 34 10.77 -13.83 -12.81
CA LYS A 34 10.98 -12.38 -12.64
C LYS A 34 9.95 -11.54 -13.41
N ALA A 35 9.45 -12.06 -14.53
CA ALA A 35 8.38 -11.46 -15.33
C ALA A 35 7.00 -11.38 -14.64
N LEU A 36 6.78 -12.13 -13.54
CA LEU A 36 5.54 -12.13 -12.76
C LEU A 36 5.65 -11.30 -11.47
N ARG A 37 6.77 -10.58 -11.28
CA ARG A 37 6.97 -9.74 -10.10
C ARG A 37 6.49 -8.32 -10.38
N ALA A 38 5.82 -7.72 -9.39
CA ALA A 38 5.51 -6.30 -9.35
C ALA A 38 6.77 -5.52 -8.92
N ASP A 39 7.77 -5.44 -9.81
CA ASP A 39 9.07 -4.81 -9.55
C ASP A 39 9.13 -3.33 -9.97
N GLY A 40 8.07 -2.84 -10.62
CA GLY A 40 7.94 -1.45 -11.03
C GLY A 40 8.61 -1.08 -12.36
N LYS A 41 9.12 -2.05 -13.14
CA LYS A 41 9.77 -1.78 -14.44
C LYS A 41 8.86 -1.14 -15.49
N GLY A 42 7.57 -1.45 -15.49
CA GLY A 42 6.65 -0.83 -16.46
C GLY A 42 6.52 0.68 -16.28
N TYR A 43 6.76 1.21 -15.08
CA TYR A 43 6.82 2.65 -14.86
C TYR A 43 8.05 3.29 -15.53
N GLU A 44 9.20 2.61 -15.49
CA GLU A 44 10.43 3.05 -16.16
C GLU A 44 10.23 3.07 -17.67
N TRP A 45 9.67 2.00 -18.25
CA TRP A 45 9.37 1.96 -19.69
C TRP A 45 8.38 3.04 -20.11
N ALA A 46 7.34 3.28 -19.31
CA ALA A 46 6.37 4.33 -19.60
C ALA A 46 7.02 5.74 -19.56
N GLU A 47 7.92 6.00 -18.61
CA GLU A 47 8.69 7.25 -18.54
C GLU A 47 9.60 7.42 -19.75
N GLU A 48 10.33 6.38 -20.16
CA GLU A 48 11.17 6.38 -21.37
C GLU A 48 10.37 6.65 -22.65
N MET A 49 9.11 6.21 -22.69
CA MET A 49 8.16 6.49 -23.79
C MET A 49 7.53 7.90 -23.70
N GLY A 50 7.93 8.73 -22.72
CA GLY A 50 7.46 10.11 -22.56
C GLY A 50 6.20 10.27 -21.73
N HIS A 51 5.71 9.21 -21.05
CA HIS A 51 4.59 9.33 -20.13
C HIS A 51 5.03 9.93 -18.78
N LYS A 52 4.17 10.75 -18.18
CA LYS A 52 4.39 11.27 -16.83
C LYS A 52 3.99 10.23 -15.77
N ILE A 53 4.94 9.83 -14.94
CA ILE A 53 4.68 8.98 -13.78
C ILE A 53 4.29 9.85 -12.59
N ILE A 54 3.12 9.61 -12.00
CA ILE A 54 2.71 10.26 -10.74
C ILE A 54 3.43 9.61 -9.56
N LYS A 55 3.60 10.36 -8.46
CA LYS A 55 4.22 9.83 -7.24
C LYS A 55 3.46 8.58 -6.75
N ILE A 56 4.16 7.44 -6.78
CA ILE A 56 3.64 6.16 -6.32
C ILE A 56 3.59 6.18 -4.78
N ARG A 57 2.48 5.71 -4.22
CA ARG A 57 2.25 5.67 -2.77
C ARG A 57 1.63 4.33 -2.36
N PRO A 58 1.93 3.82 -1.17
CA PRO A 58 1.24 2.65 -0.63
C PRO A 58 -0.23 2.98 -0.37
N ILE A 59 -1.11 2.04 -0.71
CA ILE A 59 -2.54 2.07 -0.41
C ILE A 59 -2.98 0.64 -0.03
N LEU A 60 -4.09 0.52 0.70
CA LEU A 60 -4.57 -0.75 1.24
C LEU A 60 -3.52 -1.44 2.12
N THR A 61 -2.81 -0.64 2.94
CA THR A 61 -1.80 -1.13 3.87
C THR A 61 -2.22 -0.90 5.31
N PRO A 62 -1.75 -1.74 6.26
CA PRO A 62 -1.79 -1.41 7.67
C PRO A 62 -1.08 -0.08 7.94
N ILE A 63 -1.38 0.52 9.10
CA ILE A 63 -0.71 1.74 9.56
C ILE A 63 0.04 1.47 10.86
N GLU A 64 1.20 2.08 11.00
CA GLU A 64 1.94 2.09 12.26
C GLU A 64 1.36 3.17 13.18
N ILE A 65 1.24 2.84 14.47
CA ILE A 65 0.81 3.79 15.49
C ILE A 65 1.98 4.03 16.45
N ARG A 66 2.25 5.31 16.75
CA ARG A 66 3.37 5.72 17.60
C ARG A 66 3.19 5.25 19.05
N GLU A 67 1.95 5.20 19.53
CA GLU A 67 1.64 4.88 20.91
C GLU A 67 1.73 3.37 21.20
N ASP A 68 2.49 3.00 22.24
CA ASP A 68 2.80 1.60 22.58
C ASP A 68 1.59 0.78 23.06
N TRP A 69 0.52 1.43 23.53
CA TRP A 69 -0.66 0.72 24.07
C TRP A 69 -1.35 -0.15 23.01
N VAL A 70 -1.20 0.18 21.73
CA VAL A 70 -1.76 -0.58 20.61
C VAL A 70 -1.23 -2.01 20.60
N ARG A 71 0.05 -2.19 20.95
CA ARG A 71 0.69 -3.52 21.04
C ARG A 71 0.07 -4.38 22.13
N ASN A 72 -0.40 -3.80 23.23
CA ASN A 72 -1.06 -4.53 24.31
C ASN A 72 -2.44 -5.08 23.89
N LEU A 73 -3.02 -4.53 22.83
CA LEU A 73 -4.30 -4.96 22.26
C LEU A 73 -4.12 -5.86 21.03
N GLN A 74 -2.90 -6.26 20.68
CA GLN A 74 -2.66 -7.07 19.48
C GLN A 74 -3.59 -8.30 19.39
N GLY A 75 -4.16 -8.52 18.21
CA GLY A 75 -5.11 -9.61 17.97
C GLY A 75 -6.57 -9.28 18.34
N LEU A 76 -6.83 -8.16 19.02
CA LEU A 76 -8.20 -7.69 19.22
C LEU A 76 -8.78 -7.16 17.90
N SER A 77 -9.93 -7.68 17.52
CA SER A 77 -10.76 -7.11 16.47
C SER A 77 -11.94 -6.39 17.09
N LEU A 78 -12.21 -5.17 16.61
CA LEU A 78 -13.41 -4.43 16.99
C LEU A 78 -14.27 -4.17 15.77
N GLU A 79 -15.56 -4.43 15.93
CA GLU A 79 -16.58 -4.20 14.91
C GLU A 79 -17.36 -2.92 15.24
N ASN A 80 -17.92 -2.29 14.21
CA ASN A 80 -18.77 -1.10 14.33
C ASN A 80 -18.09 0.06 15.09
N VAL A 81 -16.78 0.22 14.93
CA VAL A 81 -16.03 1.33 15.51
C VAL A 81 -15.94 2.49 14.54
N ARG A 82 -15.96 3.70 15.08
CA ARG A 82 -15.69 4.91 14.31
C ARG A 82 -14.22 5.25 14.40
N VAL A 83 -13.58 5.46 13.26
CA VAL A 83 -12.24 6.04 13.16
C VAL A 83 -12.37 7.40 12.48
N ALA A 84 -11.82 8.43 13.09
CA ALA A 84 -11.75 9.77 12.56
C ALA A 84 -10.29 10.21 12.38
N ILE A 85 -9.97 10.70 11.18
CA ILE A 85 -8.66 11.23 10.84
C ILE A 85 -8.64 12.72 11.14
N PHE A 86 -7.64 13.17 11.90
CA PHE A 86 -7.39 14.58 12.18
C PHE A 86 -6.01 15.00 11.69
N GLN A 87 -5.91 16.23 11.19
CA GLN A 87 -4.65 16.92 10.93
C GLN A 87 -4.81 18.38 11.35
N LYS A 88 -3.82 18.94 12.07
CA LYS A 88 -3.87 20.33 12.58
C LYS A 88 -5.19 20.65 13.29
N ASN A 89 -5.64 19.74 14.16
CA ASN A 89 -6.92 19.79 14.89
C ASN A 89 -8.20 19.88 14.03
N LYS A 90 -8.11 19.67 12.71
CA LYS A 90 -9.27 19.61 11.80
C LYS A 90 -9.54 18.18 11.38
N LYS A 91 -10.81 17.76 11.50
CA LYS A 91 -11.28 16.46 11.01
C LYS A 91 -11.19 16.42 9.49
N GLN A 92 -10.48 15.43 8.95
CA GLN A 92 -10.26 15.22 7.52
C GLN A 92 -11.19 14.15 6.94
N ASP A 93 -11.49 13.10 7.71
CA ASP A 93 -12.39 12.00 7.35
C ASP A 93 -12.93 11.34 8.62
N SER A 94 -14.06 10.65 8.55
CA SER A 94 -14.56 9.78 9.61
C SER A 94 -15.49 8.71 9.06
N ARG A 95 -15.18 7.45 9.35
CA ARG A 95 -15.90 6.28 8.86
C ARG A 95 -16.15 5.29 9.99
N ILE A 96 -17.12 4.41 9.79
CA ILE A 96 -17.44 3.31 10.71
C ILE A 96 -17.08 2.01 10.01
N GLY A 97 -16.55 1.05 10.76
CA GLY A 97 -16.23 -0.28 10.23
C GLY A 97 -15.45 -1.11 11.23
N GLU A 98 -14.68 -2.05 10.70
CA GLU A 98 -13.91 -3.02 11.48
C GLU A 98 -12.43 -2.68 11.49
N ILE A 99 -11.82 -2.77 12.66
CA ILE A 99 -10.37 -2.61 12.86
C ILE A 99 -9.78 -3.84 13.53
N LEU A 100 -8.50 -4.08 13.25
CA LEU A 100 -7.67 -5.08 13.89
C LEU A 100 -6.46 -4.41 14.52
N PHE A 101 -6.24 -4.65 15.81
CA PHE A 101 -5.01 -4.25 16.51
C PHE A 101 -3.88 -5.22 16.15
N THR A 102 -2.74 -4.68 15.74
CA THR A 102 -1.54 -5.44 15.39
C THR A 102 -0.40 -5.11 16.34
N HIS A 103 0.71 -5.85 16.25
CA HIS A 103 1.88 -5.64 17.09
C HIS A 103 2.62 -4.30 16.87
N PHE A 104 2.33 -3.59 15.77
CA PHE A 104 2.97 -2.31 15.42
C PHE A 104 1.97 -1.15 15.22
N GLY A 105 0.65 -1.42 15.24
CA GLY A 105 -0.32 -0.45 14.75
C GLY A 105 -1.69 -1.04 14.48
N LEU A 106 -2.40 -0.49 13.48
CA LEU A 106 -3.76 -0.88 13.14
C LEU A 106 -3.84 -1.47 11.73
N SER A 107 -4.78 -2.39 11.55
CA SER A 107 -5.18 -3.02 10.29
C SER A 107 -6.69 -3.22 10.27
N GLY A 108 -7.19 -4.09 9.41
CA GLY A 108 -8.61 -4.34 9.20
C GLY A 108 -9.23 -3.47 8.10
N PRO A 109 -10.39 -3.85 7.56
CA PRO A 109 -10.96 -3.25 6.36
C PRO A 109 -11.07 -1.72 6.42
N LEU A 110 -11.47 -1.17 7.58
CA LEU A 110 -11.61 0.27 7.76
C LEU A 110 -10.26 1.00 7.65
N ILE A 111 -9.21 0.44 8.25
CA ILE A 111 -7.87 1.05 8.23
C ILE A 111 -7.24 0.94 6.85
N LEU A 112 -7.41 -0.20 6.16
CA LEU A 112 -6.90 -0.39 4.80
C LEU A 112 -7.54 0.62 3.84
N ASP A 113 -8.84 0.86 3.94
CA ASP A 113 -9.56 1.87 3.14
C ASP A 113 -9.07 3.29 3.45
N LEU A 114 -8.89 3.63 4.74
CA LEU A 114 -8.39 4.94 5.16
C LEU A 114 -6.89 5.17 4.88
N SER A 115 -6.09 4.11 4.67
CA SER A 115 -4.63 4.16 4.54
C SER A 115 -4.13 5.15 3.48
N LYS A 116 -4.83 5.24 2.34
CA LYS A 116 -4.49 6.19 1.26
C LYS A 116 -4.53 7.63 1.78
N LYS A 117 -5.62 8.00 2.45
CA LYS A 117 -5.83 9.36 2.95
C LYS A 117 -4.83 9.69 4.07
N ILE A 118 -4.55 8.72 4.95
CA ILE A 118 -3.54 8.85 6.00
C ILE A 118 -2.16 9.10 5.37
N GLY A 119 -1.76 8.29 4.40
CA GLY A 119 -0.49 8.44 3.68
C GLY A 119 -0.33 9.79 2.99
N GLU A 120 -1.38 10.28 2.32
CA GLU A 120 -1.38 11.62 1.71
C GLU A 120 -1.20 12.74 2.75
N LEU A 121 -1.88 12.64 3.89
CA LEU A 121 -1.79 13.65 4.95
C LEU A 121 -0.44 13.62 5.65
N LEU A 122 0.16 12.44 5.87
CA LEU A 122 1.49 12.31 6.48
C LEU A 122 2.59 13.03 5.69
N GLU A 123 2.46 13.22 4.37
CA GLU A 123 3.40 14.03 3.57
C GLU A 123 3.40 15.51 3.96
N THR A 124 2.32 15.98 4.60
CA THR A 124 2.09 17.40 4.90
C THR A 124 2.06 17.72 6.39
N GLY A 125 2.16 16.70 7.26
CA GLY A 125 2.27 16.86 8.70
C GLY A 125 1.68 15.68 9.49
N GLU A 126 1.76 15.79 10.82
CA GLU A 126 1.28 14.78 11.78
C GLU A 126 -0.23 14.49 11.60
N VAL A 127 -0.57 13.20 11.64
CA VAL A 127 -1.93 12.69 11.55
C VAL A 127 -2.29 12.03 12.86
N VAL A 128 -3.49 12.33 13.38
CA VAL A 128 -4.01 11.77 14.63
C VAL A 128 -5.29 11.01 14.33
N LEU A 129 -5.42 9.81 14.87
CA LEU A 129 -6.65 9.02 14.82
C LEU A 129 -7.41 9.14 16.14
N LYS A 130 -8.74 9.26 16.04
CA LYS A 130 -9.67 9.32 17.18
C LYS A 130 -10.87 8.44 16.96
#